data_AF-A0A355IDN5-F1
#
_entry.id   AF-A0A355IDN5-F1
#
_cell.length_a   1.000
_cell.length_b   1.000
_cell.length_c   1.000
_cell.angle_alpha   90.00
_cell.angle_beta   90.00
_cell.angle_gamma   90.00
#
_symmetry.space_group_name_H-M   'P 1'
#
loop_
_entity.id
_entity.type
_entity.pdbx_description
1 polymer ?
#
loop_
_entity_poly.entity_id
_entity_poly.type
_entity_poly.pdbx_seq_one_letter_code
_entity_poly.pdbx_strand_id
1 'polypeptide(L)'
;MSNIAKYSDQTFESIKHVNEFGQEYWFARELQSILEYIQWRRFHETIERAKLACMNSGYKAEDHFADVGKMVAIGSGTERTIDDIMLSRYACYLIVMNGDPRKEVIAVGQTYFAVKTRQQELIENYEQLSEDQKRLAIRNEMIAHNKSLAQAAQMAGVETPQEYAVFQNRGYQGLYGGLGMRDIH
;
A
#
# COMPACT_ATOMS: atom_id res chain seq x y z
N MET A 1 -5.25 13.39 7.70
CA MET A 1 -4.86 12.29 6.78
C MET A 1 -5.30 10.90 7.28
N SER A 2 -6.32 10.76 8.15
CA SER A 2 -6.56 9.49 8.89
C SER A 2 -7.74 8.61 8.40
N ASN A 3 -8.42 8.93 7.30
CA ASN A 3 -9.51 8.07 6.79
C ASN A 3 -9.18 7.33 5.48
N ILE A 4 -8.20 7.81 4.70
CA ILE A 4 -7.77 7.17 3.45
C ILE A 4 -7.06 5.83 3.71
N ALA A 5 -6.32 5.73 4.82
CA ALA A 5 -5.54 4.54 5.18
C ALA A 5 -6.37 3.31 5.57
N LYS A 6 -7.68 3.46 5.82
CA LYS A 6 -8.53 2.34 6.24
C LYS A 6 -9.03 1.47 5.09
N TYR A 7 -8.92 1.92 3.83
CA TYR A 7 -9.63 1.30 2.72
C TYR A 7 -8.78 0.55 1.68
N SER A 8 -7.44 0.68 1.66
CA SER A 8 -6.64 0.13 0.55
C SER A 8 -6.15 -1.31 0.76
N ASP A 9 -5.53 -1.61 1.91
CA ASP A 9 -4.84 -2.90 2.08
C ASP A 9 -5.68 -3.90 2.88
N GLN A 10 -6.19 -3.50 4.05
CA GLN A 10 -6.97 -4.41 4.89
C GLN A 10 -8.29 -4.85 4.24
N THR A 11 -8.98 -3.95 3.55
CA THR A 11 -10.25 -4.27 2.88
C THR A 11 -10.02 -5.21 1.70
N PHE A 12 -8.98 -4.97 0.91
CA PHE A 12 -8.62 -5.85 -0.21
C PHE A 12 -8.13 -7.23 0.26
N GLU A 13 -7.30 -7.27 1.30
CA GLU A 13 -6.82 -8.53 1.89
C GLU A 13 -7.94 -9.30 2.60
N SER A 14 -9.00 -8.62 3.08
CA SER A 14 -10.10 -9.28 3.79
C SER A 14 -10.96 -10.21 2.91
N ILE A 15 -10.98 -9.98 1.59
CA ILE A 15 -11.67 -10.82 0.61
C ILE A 15 -10.71 -11.69 -0.20
N LYS A 16 -9.46 -11.81 0.27
CA LYS A 16 -8.48 -12.71 -0.35
C LYS A 16 -8.86 -14.15 -0.04
N HIS A 17 -8.82 -14.98 -1.06
CA HIS A 17 -8.92 -16.42 -0.95
C HIS A 17 -7.57 -17.06 -1.28
N VAL A 18 -7.38 -18.28 -0.82
CA VAL A 18 -6.19 -19.08 -1.11
C VAL A 18 -6.67 -20.44 -1.60
N ASN A 19 -6.17 -20.89 -2.75
CA ASN A 19 -6.53 -22.20 -3.29
C ASN A 19 -5.73 -23.33 -2.62
N GLU A 20 -6.02 -24.57 -3.00
CA GLU A 20 -5.33 -25.77 -2.48
C GLU A 20 -3.82 -25.80 -2.75
N PHE A 21 -3.33 -25.00 -3.69
CA PHE A 21 -1.92 -24.85 -4.04
C PHE A 21 -1.23 -23.68 -3.33
N GLY A 22 -1.92 -22.99 -2.42
CA GLY A 22 -1.38 -21.83 -1.70
C GLY A 22 -1.34 -20.54 -2.53
N GLN A 23 -1.98 -20.51 -3.69
CA GLN A 23 -2.05 -19.32 -4.53
C GLN A 23 -3.23 -18.44 -4.13
N GLU A 24 -2.99 -17.14 -4.04
CA GLU A 24 -4.01 -16.15 -3.71
C GLU A 24 -4.88 -15.78 -4.92
N TYR A 25 -6.17 -15.57 -4.67
CA TYR A 25 -7.13 -15.10 -5.68
C TYR A 25 -8.29 -14.33 -5.04
N TRP A 26 -9.03 -13.61 -5.88
CA TRP A 26 -10.21 -12.81 -5.47
C TRP A 26 -11.40 -13.11 -6.37
N PHE A 27 -12.61 -13.01 -5.85
CA PHE A 27 -13.82 -13.06 -6.67
C PHE A 27 -14.22 -11.66 -7.13
N ALA A 28 -14.56 -11.53 -8.41
CA ALA A 28 -15.03 -10.27 -8.99
C ALA A 28 -16.31 -9.76 -8.32
N ARG A 29 -17.23 -10.64 -7.89
CA ARG A 29 -18.44 -10.22 -7.15
C ARG A 29 -18.14 -9.58 -5.81
N GLU A 30 -17.11 -10.04 -5.10
CA GLU A 30 -16.70 -9.47 -3.81
C GLU A 30 -15.97 -8.14 -4.03
N LEU A 31 -15.10 -8.10 -5.03
CA LEU A 31 -14.41 -6.88 -5.44
C LEU A 31 -15.39 -5.79 -5.90
N GLN A 32 -16.47 -6.16 -6.59
CA GLN A 32 -17.55 -5.26 -7.00
C GLN A 32 -18.11 -4.47 -5.79
N SER A 33 -18.39 -5.17 -4.69
CA SER A 33 -18.94 -4.58 -3.47
C SER A 33 -17.95 -3.64 -2.80
N ILE A 34 -16.67 -4.03 -2.72
CA ILE A 34 -15.61 -3.19 -2.14
C ILE A 34 -15.40 -1.93 -2.95
N LEU A 35 -15.42 -2.03 -4.28
CA LEU A 35 -15.24 -0.90 -5.19
C LEU A 35 -16.54 -0.10 -5.40
N GLU A 36 -17.58 -0.36 -4.60
CA GLU A 36 -18.84 0.38 -4.56
C GLU A 36 -19.58 0.41 -5.90
N TYR A 37 -19.45 -0.63 -6.71
CA TYR A 37 -20.23 -0.78 -7.93
C TYR A 37 -21.58 -1.41 -7.62
N ILE A 38 -22.66 -0.63 -7.69
CA ILE A 38 -24.02 -1.14 -7.42
C ILE A 38 -24.47 -2.14 -8.50
N GLN A 39 -24.17 -1.84 -9.77
CA GLN A 39 -24.62 -2.63 -10.91
C GLN A 39 -23.47 -3.48 -11.48
N TRP A 40 -23.67 -4.80 -11.56
CA TRP A 40 -22.68 -5.71 -12.16
C TRP A 40 -22.27 -5.28 -13.56
N ARG A 41 -23.22 -4.87 -14.42
CA ARG A 41 -22.91 -4.44 -15.79
C ARG A 41 -21.83 -3.36 -15.85
N ARG A 42 -21.90 -2.35 -14.97
CA ARG A 42 -20.89 -1.28 -14.92
C ARG A 42 -19.54 -1.75 -14.40
N PHE A 43 -19.56 -2.72 -13.50
CA PHE A 43 -18.33 -3.33 -13.01
C PHE A 43 -17.70 -4.23 -14.06
N HIS A 44 -18.50 -5.03 -14.76
CA HIS A 44 -18.08 -5.86 -15.87
C HIS A 44 -17.45 -5.02 -16.99
N GLU A 45 -18.03 -3.87 -17.35
CA GLU A 45 -17.39 -2.92 -18.29
C GLU A 45 -16.00 -2.46 -17.81
N THR A 46 -15.79 -2.33 -16.49
CA THR A 46 -14.48 -2.01 -15.90
C THR A 46 -13.51 -3.21 -16.03
N ILE A 47 -14.00 -4.43 -15.79
CA ILE A 47 -13.23 -5.66 -15.97
C ILE A 47 -12.78 -5.81 -17.42
N GLU A 48 -13.65 -5.54 -18.40
CA GLU A 48 -13.29 -5.64 -19.82
C GLU A 48 -12.21 -4.64 -20.22
N ARG A 49 -12.24 -3.41 -19.67
CA ARG A 49 -11.13 -2.45 -19.83
C ARG A 49 -9.83 -2.97 -19.20
N ALA A 50 -9.91 -3.59 -18.03
CA ALA A 50 -8.76 -4.17 -17.35
C ALA A 50 -8.17 -5.36 -18.13
N LYS A 51 -9.00 -6.25 -18.69
CA LYS A 51 -8.58 -7.33 -19.60
C LYS A 51 -7.87 -6.76 -20.83
N LEU A 52 -8.41 -5.71 -21.44
CA LEU A 52 -7.77 -5.04 -22.57
C LEU A 52 -6.39 -4.46 -22.20
N ALA A 53 -6.27 -3.79 -21.05
CA ALA A 53 -4.99 -3.27 -20.54
C ALA A 53 -3.97 -4.39 -20.28
N CYS A 54 -4.43 -5.52 -19.72
CA CYS A 54 -3.63 -6.73 -19.50
C CYS A 54 -3.05 -7.27 -20.82
N MET A 55 -3.90 -7.45 -21.83
CA MET A 55 -3.50 -7.94 -23.15
C MET A 55 -2.53 -6.98 -23.85
N ASN A 56 -2.80 -5.68 -23.78
CA ASN A 56 -1.92 -4.65 -24.36
C ASN A 56 -0.56 -4.57 -23.66
N SER A 57 -0.46 -5.06 -22.41
CA SER A 57 0.78 -5.17 -21.65
C SER A 57 1.53 -6.49 -21.92
N GLY A 58 1.04 -7.33 -22.85
CA GLY A 58 1.69 -8.58 -23.27
C GLY A 58 1.33 -9.82 -22.45
N TYR A 59 0.38 -9.70 -21.51
CA TYR A 59 -0.09 -10.83 -20.70
C TYR A 59 -1.34 -11.48 -21.31
N LYS A 60 -1.54 -12.78 -21.09
CA LYS A 60 -2.80 -13.43 -21.44
C LYS A 60 -3.85 -13.10 -20.38
N ALA A 61 -5.02 -12.62 -20.80
CA ALA A 61 -6.10 -12.28 -19.87
C ALA A 61 -6.57 -13.50 -19.06
N GLU A 62 -6.60 -14.69 -19.66
CA GLU A 62 -7.02 -15.95 -19.02
C GLU A 62 -6.16 -16.33 -17.80
N ASP A 63 -4.89 -15.94 -17.77
CA ASP A 63 -3.97 -16.19 -16.65
C ASP A 63 -4.31 -15.32 -15.41
N HIS A 64 -5.17 -14.32 -15.58
CA HIS A 64 -5.47 -13.32 -14.55
C HIS A 64 -6.96 -13.09 -14.32
N PHE A 65 -7.82 -13.45 -15.28
CA PHE A 65 -9.27 -13.31 -15.26
C PHE A 65 -9.90 -14.65 -15.69
N ALA A 66 -10.06 -15.56 -14.74
CA ALA A 66 -10.63 -16.88 -14.99
C ALA A 66 -12.13 -16.88 -14.70
N ASP A 67 -12.96 -17.04 -15.73
CA ASP A 67 -14.42 -17.13 -15.56
C ASP A 67 -14.78 -18.43 -14.81
N VAL A 68 -15.55 -18.32 -13.72
CA VAL A 68 -15.95 -19.44 -12.86
C VAL A 68 -17.41 -19.35 -12.44
N GLY A 69 -18.05 -20.48 -12.20
CA GLY A 69 -19.39 -20.51 -11.59
C GLY A 69 -19.30 -20.50 -10.06
N LYS A 70 -19.86 -19.49 -9.39
CA LYS A 70 -20.02 -19.45 -7.93
C LYS A 70 -21.41 -19.93 -7.54
N MET A 71 -21.52 -20.97 -6.70
CA MET A 71 -22.81 -21.37 -6.14
C MET A 71 -23.21 -20.43 -5.02
N VAL A 72 -24.42 -19.87 -5.09
CA VAL A 72 -24.95 -18.94 -4.08
C VAL A 72 -26.27 -19.51 -3.55
N ALA A 73 -26.38 -19.58 -2.22
CA ALA A 73 -27.61 -20.00 -1.56
C ALA A 73 -28.70 -18.95 -1.75
N ILE A 74 -29.82 -19.35 -2.32
CA ILE A 74 -31.02 -18.52 -2.39
C ILE A 74 -31.91 -18.95 -1.23
N GLY A 75 -32.40 -17.99 -0.44
CA GLY A 75 -33.25 -18.23 0.73
C GLY A 75 -34.48 -19.07 0.34
N SER A 76 -34.37 -20.38 0.57
CA SER A 76 -35.31 -21.49 0.30
C SER A 76 -34.58 -22.85 0.38
N GLY A 77 -33.24 -22.90 0.49
CA GLY A 77 -32.47 -24.14 0.48
C GLY A 77 -32.02 -24.58 -0.93
N THR A 78 -32.18 -23.71 -1.92
CA THR A 78 -31.81 -23.95 -3.32
C THR A 78 -30.55 -23.14 -3.67
N GLU A 79 -29.55 -23.79 -4.23
CA GLU A 79 -28.33 -23.13 -4.73
C GLU A 79 -28.50 -22.76 -6.21
N ARG A 80 -27.98 -21.60 -6.60
CA ARG A 80 -27.88 -21.18 -8.00
C ARG A 80 -26.44 -20.84 -8.34
N THR A 81 -25.96 -21.37 -9.46
CA THR A 81 -24.68 -20.96 -10.04
C THR A 81 -24.83 -19.56 -10.64
N ILE A 82 -24.03 -18.62 -10.15
CA ILE A 82 -23.88 -17.27 -10.68
C ILE A 82 -22.50 -17.21 -11.32
N ASP A 83 -22.43 -16.73 -12.55
CA ASP A 83 -21.15 -16.46 -13.22
C ASP A 83 -20.38 -15.39 -12.43
N ASP A 84 -19.15 -15.74 -12.06
CA ASP A 84 -18.16 -14.93 -11.36
C ASP A 84 -16.81 -15.06 -12.06
N ILE A 85 -15.81 -14.30 -11.62
CA ILE A 85 -14.47 -14.31 -12.19
C ILE A 85 -13.48 -14.41 -11.05
N MET A 86 -12.59 -15.40 -11.12
CA MET A 86 -11.40 -15.48 -10.30
C MET A 86 -10.35 -14.52 -10.85
N LEU A 87 -9.88 -13.64 -9.98
CA LEU A 87 -8.96 -12.57 -10.28
C LEU A 87 -7.63 -12.83 -9.59
N SER A 88 -6.54 -12.68 -10.33
CA SER A 88 -5.22 -12.53 -9.72
C SER A 88 -5.10 -11.17 -9.02
N ARG A 89 -4.13 -11.02 -8.12
CA ARG A 89 -3.80 -9.71 -7.52
C ARG A 89 -3.54 -8.65 -8.60
N TYR A 90 -2.85 -9.04 -9.67
CA TYR A 90 -2.57 -8.16 -10.80
C TYR A 90 -3.86 -7.72 -11.53
N ALA A 91 -4.80 -8.63 -11.77
CA ALA A 91 -6.11 -8.29 -12.33
C ALA A 91 -6.87 -7.29 -11.45
N CYS A 92 -6.85 -7.48 -10.13
CA CYS A 92 -7.48 -6.55 -9.20
C CYS A 92 -6.88 -5.14 -9.31
N TYR A 93 -5.55 -5.02 -9.41
CA TYR A 93 -4.90 -3.72 -9.61
C TYR A 93 -5.29 -3.06 -10.94
N LEU A 94 -5.34 -3.83 -12.02
CA LEU A 94 -5.81 -3.32 -13.31
C LEU A 94 -7.27 -2.86 -13.27
N ILE A 95 -8.15 -3.57 -12.55
CA ILE A 95 -9.54 -3.17 -12.36
C ILE A 95 -9.62 -1.81 -11.64
N VAL A 96 -8.84 -1.60 -10.58
CA VAL A 96 -8.79 -0.32 -9.86
C VAL A 96 -8.25 0.79 -10.77
N MET A 97 -7.16 0.54 -11.50
CA MET A 97 -6.57 1.54 -12.41
C MET A 97 -7.51 1.94 -13.55
N ASN A 98 -8.35 1.02 -14.03
CA ASN A 98 -9.32 1.24 -15.11
C ASN A 98 -10.75 1.55 -14.60
N GLY A 99 -10.92 1.76 -13.30
CA GLY A 99 -12.20 2.05 -12.65
C GLY A 99 -12.74 3.45 -12.95
N ASP A 100 -13.98 3.72 -12.51
CA ASP A 100 -14.61 5.04 -12.62
C ASP A 100 -14.04 5.99 -11.54
N PRO A 101 -13.24 7.02 -11.90
CA PRO A 101 -12.60 7.90 -10.92
C PRO A 101 -13.58 8.81 -10.19
N ARG A 102 -14.86 8.85 -10.59
CA ARG A 102 -15.92 9.53 -9.81
C ARG A 102 -16.25 8.81 -8.50
N LYS A 103 -15.81 7.56 -8.33
CA LYS A 103 -15.90 6.81 -7.08
C LYS A 103 -14.69 7.09 -6.22
N GLU A 104 -14.91 7.54 -4.99
CA GLU A 104 -13.82 7.89 -4.06
C GLU A 104 -12.87 6.72 -3.83
N VAL A 105 -13.39 5.50 -3.68
CA VAL A 105 -12.58 4.27 -3.52
C VAL A 105 -11.62 4.03 -4.69
N ILE A 106 -12.04 4.34 -5.92
CA ILE A 106 -11.18 4.24 -7.11
C ILE A 106 -10.11 5.33 -7.10
N ALA A 107 -10.48 6.58 -6.82
CA ALA A 107 -9.54 7.70 -6.75
C ALA A 107 -8.47 7.49 -5.65
N VAL A 108 -8.87 6.93 -4.50
CA VAL A 108 -7.97 6.54 -3.41
C VAL A 108 -7.01 5.45 -3.86
N GLY A 109 -7.51 4.40 -4.53
CA GLY A 109 -6.66 3.34 -5.08
C GLY A 109 -5.65 3.85 -6.11
N GLN A 110 -6.06 4.75 -7.01
CA GLN A 110 -5.16 5.40 -7.97
C GLN A 110 -4.10 6.26 -7.27
N THR A 111 -4.47 7.00 -6.23
CA THR A 111 -3.53 7.76 -5.41
C THR A 111 -2.52 6.85 -4.72
N TYR A 112 -3.00 5.72 -4.18
CA TYR A 112 -2.12 4.70 -3.58
C TYR A 112 -1.08 4.22 -4.58
N PHE A 113 -1.48 3.86 -5.82
CA PHE A 113 -0.53 3.45 -6.85
C PHE A 113 0.46 4.56 -7.21
N ALA A 114 0.03 5.80 -7.40
CA ALA A 114 0.92 6.91 -7.69
C ALA A 114 1.98 7.11 -6.59
N VAL A 115 1.57 7.04 -5.32
CA VAL A 115 2.48 7.14 -4.18
C VAL A 115 3.43 5.95 -4.10
N LYS A 116 2.92 4.72 -4.30
CA LYS A 116 3.73 3.50 -4.23
C LYS A 116 4.75 3.41 -5.35
N THR A 117 4.38 3.77 -6.57
CA THR A 117 5.32 3.89 -7.69
C THR A 117 6.42 4.89 -7.36
N ARG A 118 6.07 6.07 -6.81
CA ARG A 118 7.10 7.05 -6.43
C ARG A 118 8.01 6.55 -5.31
N GLN A 119 7.46 5.83 -4.33
CA GLN A 119 8.26 5.20 -3.27
C GLN A 119 9.26 4.19 -3.86
N GLN A 120 8.81 3.34 -4.77
CA GLN A 120 9.65 2.33 -5.42
C GLN A 120 10.74 2.96 -6.28
N GLU A 121 10.40 3.97 -7.11
CA GLU A 121 11.38 4.74 -7.88
C GLU A 121 12.47 5.35 -6.99
N LEU A 122 12.10 5.89 -5.82
CA LEU A 122 13.07 6.48 -4.89
C LEU A 122 14.03 5.43 -4.31
N ILE A 123 13.51 4.24 -3.97
CA ILE A 123 14.32 3.12 -3.48
C ILE A 123 15.30 2.66 -4.57
N GLU A 124 14.82 2.44 -5.78
CA GLU A 124 15.65 2.01 -6.91
C GLU A 124 16.74 3.04 -7.23
N ASN A 125 16.40 4.33 -7.22
CA ASN A 125 17.38 5.41 -7.39
C ASN A 125 18.42 5.40 -6.27
N TYR A 126 18.02 5.14 -5.02
CA TYR A 126 18.93 5.06 -3.89
C TYR A 126 19.88 3.87 -3.99
N GLU A 127 19.40 2.71 -4.47
CA GLU A 127 20.21 1.52 -4.67
C GLU A 127 21.28 1.70 -5.76
N GLN A 128 21.00 2.55 -6.76
CA GLN A 128 21.93 2.91 -7.83
C GLN A 128 23.03 3.90 -7.40
N LEU A 129 22.91 4.53 -6.23
CA LEU A 129 23.93 5.45 -5.72
C LEU A 129 25.22 4.71 -5.34
N SER A 130 26.37 5.38 -5.49
CA SER A 130 27.63 4.91 -4.91
C SER A 130 27.57 4.94 -3.38
N GLU A 131 28.43 4.17 -2.71
CA GLU A 131 28.50 4.16 -1.24
C GLU A 131 28.76 5.55 -0.64
N ASP A 132 29.55 6.39 -1.32
CA ASP A 132 29.79 7.78 -0.89
C ASP A 132 28.54 8.65 -1.03
N GLN A 133 27.77 8.47 -2.11
CA GLN A 133 26.50 9.18 -2.30
C GLN A 133 25.45 8.73 -1.27
N LYS A 134 25.36 7.43 -0.97
CA LYS A 134 24.51 6.89 0.10
C LYS A 134 24.91 7.47 1.46
N ARG A 135 26.21 7.50 1.77
CA ARG A 135 26.74 8.11 3.00
C ARG A 135 26.34 9.59 3.12
N LEU A 136 26.44 10.35 2.04
CA LEU A 136 26.02 11.75 2.02
C LEU A 136 24.50 11.89 2.18
N ALA A 137 23.71 11.05 1.52
CA ALA A 137 22.25 11.03 1.65
C ALA A 137 21.81 10.76 3.10
N ILE A 138 22.33 9.68 3.72
CA ILE A 138 22.07 9.33 5.13
C ILE A 138 22.49 10.48 6.06
N ARG A 139 23.64 11.11 5.80
CA ARG A 139 24.11 12.23 6.63
C ARG A 139 23.17 13.43 6.55
N ASN A 140 22.68 13.75 5.37
CA ASN A 140 21.71 14.84 5.18
C ASN A 140 20.37 14.52 5.86
N GLU A 141 19.91 13.27 5.76
CA GLU A 141 18.70 12.79 6.43
C GLU A 141 18.84 12.87 7.97
N MET A 142 19.97 12.42 8.52
CA MET A 142 20.32 12.57 9.95
C MET A 142 20.29 14.03 10.42
N ILE A 143 20.83 14.97 9.61
CA ILE A 143 20.81 16.41 9.94
C ILE A 143 19.36 16.92 9.99
N ALA A 144 18.52 16.54 9.02
CA ALA A 144 17.12 16.92 8.99
C ALA A 144 16.34 16.36 10.20
N HIS A 145 16.53 15.09 10.53
CA HIS A 145 15.88 14.47 11.69
C HIS A 145 16.33 15.07 13.01
N ASN A 146 17.61 15.38 13.18
CA ASN A 146 18.10 16.06 14.39
C ASN A 146 17.47 17.45 14.54
N LYS A 147 17.23 18.16 13.44
CA LYS A 147 16.51 19.45 13.48
C LYS A 147 15.06 19.27 13.94
N SER A 148 14.35 18.29 13.38
CA SER A 148 12.98 17.98 13.78
C SER A 148 12.90 17.49 15.23
N LEU A 149 13.87 16.69 15.68
CA LEU A 149 13.97 16.21 17.07
C LEU A 149 14.19 17.37 18.04
N ALA A 150 15.09 18.30 17.71
CA ALA A 150 15.31 19.50 18.51
C ALA A 150 14.04 20.36 18.60
N GLN A 151 13.33 20.54 17.48
CA GLN A 151 12.06 21.26 17.46
C GLN A 151 10.99 20.58 18.33
N ALA A 152 10.89 19.24 18.27
CA ALA A 152 9.97 18.49 19.11
C ALA A 152 10.34 18.58 20.60
N ALA A 153 11.63 18.53 20.94
CA ALA A 153 12.11 18.73 22.30
C ALA A 153 11.76 20.13 22.82
N GLN A 154 11.91 21.17 21.98
CA GLN A 154 11.49 22.54 22.30
C GLN A 154 10.00 22.60 22.63
N MET A 155 9.15 22.02 21.78
CA MET A 155 7.71 21.96 22.00
C MET A 155 7.33 21.17 23.26
N ALA A 156 8.19 20.27 23.73
CA ALA A 156 8.02 19.51 24.95
C ALA A 156 8.60 20.21 26.20
N GLY A 157 9.12 21.44 26.07
CA GLY A 157 9.61 22.25 27.19
C GLY A 157 11.12 22.22 27.42
N VAL A 158 11.92 21.73 26.46
CA VAL A 158 13.39 21.87 26.49
C VAL A 158 13.76 23.24 25.89
N GLU A 159 14.06 24.22 26.73
CA GLU A 159 14.22 25.62 26.30
C GLU A 159 15.63 26.16 26.52
N THR A 160 16.31 25.73 27.57
CA THR A 160 17.62 26.25 27.96
C THR A 160 18.79 25.46 27.35
N PRO A 161 19.96 26.08 27.14
CA PRO A 161 21.15 25.38 26.68
C PRO A 161 21.56 24.19 27.58
N GLN A 162 21.36 24.31 28.91
CA GLN A 162 21.64 23.22 29.85
C GLN A 162 20.70 22.03 29.65
N GLU A 163 19.40 22.26 29.43
CA GLU A 163 18.43 21.20 29.17
C GLU A 163 18.72 20.49 27.84
N TYR A 164 19.11 21.24 26.80
CA TYR A 164 19.56 20.64 25.54
C TYR A 164 20.81 19.78 25.70
N ALA A 165 21.78 20.20 26.53
CA ALA A 165 22.97 19.39 26.81
C ALA A 165 22.59 18.07 27.50
N VAL A 166 21.67 18.10 28.47
CA VAL A 166 21.15 16.89 29.13
C VAL A 166 20.38 16.01 28.13
N PHE A 167 19.49 16.59 27.33
CA PHE A 167 18.70 15.90 26.31
C PHE A 167 19.61 15.17 25.30
N GLN A 168 20.61 15.85 24.75
CA GLN A 168 21.57 15.25 23.83
C GLN A 168 22.38 14.14 24.49
N ASN A 169 22.83 14.34 25.74
CA ASN A 169 23.57 13.32 26.47
C ASN A 169 22.73 12.06 26.73
N ARG A 170 21.42 12.20 27.00
CA ARG A 170 20.50 11.05 27.05
C ARG A 170 20.36 10.35 25.70
N GLY A 171 20.38 11.11 24.60
CA GLY A 171 20.46 10.55 23.25
C GLY A 171 21.70 9.67 23.05
N TYR A 172 22.88 10.15 23.46
CA TYR A 172 24.11 9.34 23.46
C TYR A 172 23.98 8.06 24.30
N GLN A 173 23.43 8.17 25.51
CA GLN A 173 23.20 6.99 26.36
C GLN A 173 22.28 5.96 25.70
N GLY A 174 21.25 6.40 24.97
CA GLY A 174 20.39 5.49 24.21
C GLY A 174 21.13 4.76 23.09
N LEU A 175 22.04 5.45 22.39
CA LEU A 175 22.80 4.88 21.27
C LEU A 175 23.94 3.97 21.71
N TYR A 176 24.56 4.26 22.86
CA TYR A 176 25.79 3.60 23.32
C TYR A 176 25.58 2.79 24.60
N GLY A 177 24.39 2.20 24.79
CA GLY A 177 24.15 1.23 25.88
C GLY A 177 24.29 1.81 27.29
N GLY A 178 23.94 3.08 27.49
CA GLY A 178 24.01 3.79 28.76
C GLY A 178 25.22 4.71 28.93
N LEU A 179 26.18 4.67 28.00
CA LEU A 179 27.36 5.53 28.00
C LEU A 179 27.00 6.96 27.53
N GLY A 180 27.27 7.95 28.38
CA GLY A 180 27.11 9.35 28.03
C GLY A 180 28.26 9.83 27.15
N MET A 181 28.12 11.03 26.57
CA MET A 181 29.11 11.63 25.66
C MET A 181 30.55 11.62 26.22
N ARG A 182 30.70 11.77 27.54
CA ARG A 182 32.01 11.77 28.22
C ARG A 182 32.65 10.40 28.36
N ASP A 183 31.86 9.33 28.18
CA ASP A 183 32.31 7.95 28.35
C ASP A 183 32.72 7.30 27.01
N ILE A 184 32.50 8.00 25.89
CA ILE A 184 32.70 7.53 24.50
C ILE A 184 33.94 8.14 23.84
N HIS A 185 34.75 8.89 24.60
CA HIS A 185 35.97 9.57 24.16
C HIS A 185 37.06 9.43 25.22
#